data_AF-A0A174AUU5-F1
#
_entry.id   AF-A0A174AUU5-F1
#
_cell.length_a   1.000
_cell.length_b   1.000
_cell.length_c   1.000
_cell.angle_alpha   90.00
_cell.angle_beta   90.00
_cell.angle_gamma   90.00
#
_symmetry.space_group_name_H-M   'P 1'
#
loop_
_entity.id
_entity.type
_entity.pdbx_description
1 polymer ?
#
loop_
_entity_poly.entity_id
_entity_poly.type
_entity_poly.pdbx_seq_one_letter_code
_entity_poly.pdbx_strand_id
1 'polypeptide(L)'
;MIGNAKKSIVLSTFDLRPDDSGMKIIAALYTAAERGVQVQILIDGIYQKLFLEKSPVFQALAAHQNVEVGIYNPVMNRKVKGKETK
;
A
#
# COMPACT_ATOMS: atom_id res chain seq x y z
N MET A 1 -2.82 18.16 8.07
CA MET A 1 -2.18 16.87 8.42
C MET A 1 -3.23 15.75 8.51
N ILE A 2 -2.82 14.50 8.28
CA ILE A 2 -3.68 13.28 8.21
C ILE A 2 -4.69 13.18 9.37
N GLY A 3 -4.27 13.48 10.60
CA GLY A 3 -5.14 13.39 11.79
C GLY A 3 -6.37 14.31 11.76
N ASN A 4 -6.32 15.40 10.99
CA ASN A 4 -7.42 16.37 10.91
C ASN A 4 -8.30 16.20 9.67
N ALA A 5 -7.98 15.25 8.78
CA ALA A 5 -8.78 14.99 7.59
C ALA A 5 -10.21 14.57 7.97
N LYS A 6 -11.20 15.06 7.21
CA LYS A 6 -12.63 14.87 7.47
C LYS A 6 -13.40 14.14 6.37
N LYS A 7 -12.91 14.17 5.13
CA LYS A 7 -13.62 13.60 3.97
C LYS A 7 -12.78 12.56 3.24
N SER A 8 -11.61 12.97 2.77
CA SER A 8 -10.71 12.07 2.04
C SER A 8 -9.23 12.36 2.27
N ILE A 9 -8.41 11.35 1.99
CA ILE A 9 -6.95 11.44 1.89
C ILE A 9 -6.54 10.71 0.61
N VAL A 10 -5.65 11.31 -0.17
CA VAL A 10 -4.98 10.66 -1.31
C VAL A 10 -3.49 10.67 -1.03
N LEU A 11 -2.87 9.50 -1.02
CA LEU A 11 -1.42 9.32 -0.92
C LEU A 11 -0.91 8.67 -2.20
N SER A 12 -0.04 9.37 -2.93
CA SER A 12 0.75 8.79 -4.02
C SER A 12 2.22 8.87 -3.64
N THR A 13 2.90 7.72 -3.61
CA THR A 13 4.33 7.65 -3.28
C THR A 13 4.98 6.48 -3.99
N PHE A 14 6.29 6.60 -4.24
CA PHE A 14 7.08 5.47 -4.72
C PHE A 14 7.65 4.63 -3.58
N ASP A 15 7.82 5.20 -2.38
CA ASP A 15 8.42 4.51 -1.23
C ASP A 15 7.49 4.62 -0.02
N LEU A 16 7.11 3.45 0.51
CA LEU A 16 6.45 3.27 1.79
C LEU A 16 6.93 1.92 2.32
N ARG A 17 7.41 1.91 3.56
CA ARG A 17 7.97 0.71 4.20
C ARG A 17 7.35 0.52 5.58
N PRO A 18 7.26 -0.72 6.09
CA PRO A 18 6.81 -0.97 7.45
C PRO A 18 7.94 -0.74 8.47
N ASP A 19 8.67 0.36 8.35
CA ASP A 19 9.68 0.82 9.32
C ASP A 19 9.07 1.86 10.29
N ASP A 20 9.85 2.36 11.25
CA ASP A 20 9.36 3.27 12.30
C ASP A 20 8.61 4.49 11.76
N SER A 21 9.02 5.02 10.60
CA SER A 21 8.38 6.19 10.00
C SER A 21 7.15 5.78 9.20
N GLY A 22 7.26 4.76 8.36
CA GLY A 22 6.11 4.30 7.58
C GLY A 22 5.01 3.68 8.42
N MET A 23 5.35 3.06 9.56
CA MET A 23 4.38 2.61 10.57
C MET A 23 3.52 3.76 11.11
N LYS A 24 4.11 4.93 11.34
CA LYS A 24 3.36 6.12 11.77
C LYS A 24 2.40 6.61 10.69
N ILE A 25 2.82 6.56 9.42
CA ILE A 25 1.97 6.91 8.28
C ILE A 25 0.82 5.91 8.16
N ILE A 26 1.11 4.61 8.15
CA ILE A 26 0.11 3.53 8.05
C ILE A 26 -0.91 3.64 9.19
N ALA A 27 -0.45 3.80 10.44
CA ALA A 27 -1.33 3.97 11.59
C ALA A 27 -2.21 5.23 11.49
N ALA A 28 -1.64 6.35 11.03
CA ALA A 28 -2.40 7.58 10.86
C ALA A 28 -3.48 7.48 9.77
N LEU A 29 -3.17 6.80 8.66
CA LEU A 29 -4.11 6.50 7.59
C LEU A 29 -5.22 5.55 8.07
N TYR A 30 -4.85 4.49 8.79
CA TYR A 30 -5.79 3.55 9.39
C TYR A 30 -6.76 4.29 10.34
N THR A 31 -6.21 5.10 11.24
CA THR A 31 -7.01 5.90 12.20
C THR A 31 -7.91 6.90 11.47
N ALA A 32 -7.52 7.40 10.30
CA ALA A 32 -8.39 8.24 9.49
C ALA A 32 -9.53 7.44 8.86
N ALA A 33 -9.24 6.26 8.35
CA ALA A 33 -10.22 5.35 7.78
C ALA A 33 -11.28 4.92 8.81
N GLU A 34 -10.88 4.66 10.05
CA GLU A 34 -11.78 4.36 11.18
C GLU A 34 -12.74 5.52 11.49
N ARG A 35 -12.33 6.78 11.25
CA ARG A 35 -13.20 7.96 11.41
C ARG A 35 -14.17 8.16 10.23
N GLY A 36 -14.19 7.26 9.25
CA GLY A 36 -15.01 7.38 8.04
C GLY A 36 -14.37 8.21 6.93
N VAL A 37 -13.09 8.57 7.03
CA VAL A 37 -12.36 9.27 5.96
C VAL A 37 -12.03 8.28 4.86
N GLN A 38 -12.35 8.59 3.60
CA GLN A 38 -11.97 7.74 2.48
C GLN A 38 -10.48 7.91 2.15
N VAL A 39 -9.73 6.81 2.15
CA VAL A 39 -8.29 6.80 1.92
C VAL A 39 -7.99 6.11 0.60
N GLN A 40 -7.31 6.81 -0.30
CA GLN A 40 -6.83 6.24 -1.56
C GLN A 40 -5.30 6.26 -1.55
N ILE A 41 -4.69 5.11 -1.81
CA ILE A 41 -3.24 4.92 -1.80
C ILE A 41 -2.81 4.44 -3.17
N LEU A 42 -1.83 5.10 -3.76
CA LEU A 42 -1.18 4.70 -5.01
C LEU A 42 0.31 4.47 -4.74
N ILE A 43 0.78 3.23 -4.90
CA ILE A 43 2.15 2.81 -4.56
C ILE A 43 2.88 2.20 -5.76
N ASP A 44 4.19 2.41 -5.86
CA ASP A 44 5.03 1.78 -6.89
C ASP A 44 5.06 0.25 -6.73
N GLY A 45 5.02 -0.47 -7.85
CA GLY A 45 4.98 -1.91 -7.87
C GLY A 45 6.24 -2.59 -7.31
N ILE A 46 7.44 -2.04 -7.55
CA ILE A 46 8.68 -2.63 -7.02
C ILE A 46 8.71 -2.49 -5.50
N TYR A 47 8.43 -1.29 -4.98
CA TYR A 47 8.45 -1.05 -3.53
C TYR A 47 7.32 -1.77 -2.80
N GLN A 48 6.12 -1.81 -3.39
CA GLN A 48 5.03 -2.62 -2.87
C GLN A 48 5.45 -4.09 -2.77
N LYS A 49 6.06 -4.64 -3.83
CA LYS A 49 6.49 -6.04 -3.87
C LYS A 49 7.57 -6.36 -2.84
N LEU A 50 8.58 -5.48 -2.72
CA LEU A 50 9.73 -5.71 -1.85
C LEU A 50 9.41 -5.53 -0.36
N PHE A 51 8.57 -4.55 -0.01
CA PHE A 51 8.40 -4.13 1.39
C PHE A 51 6.99 -4.32 1.95
N LEU A 52 5.94 -4.29 1.13
CA LEU A 52 4.56 -4.20 1.61
C LEU A 52 3.72 -5.45 1.35
N GLU A 53 4.03 -6.24 0.31
CA GLU A 53 3.23 -7.43 -0.06
C GLU A 53 3.01 -8.39 1.12
N LYS A 54 4.03 -8.58 1.95
CA LYS A 54 4.00 -9.48 3.11
C LYS A 54 3.86 -8.75 4.45
N SER A 55 3.62 -7.45 4.44
CA SER A 55 3.53 -6.63 5.64
C SER A 55 2.14 -6.76 6.27
N PRO A 56 1.97 -7.36 7.47
CA PRO A 56 0.65 -7.57 8.07
C PRO A 56 -0.08 -6.26 8.36
N VAL A 57 0.68 -5.22 8.72
CA VAL A 57 0.18 -3.89 9.03
C VAL A 57 -0.33 -3.17 7.78
N PHE A 58 0.35 -3.32 6.65
CA PHE A 58 -0.12 -2.77 5.37
C PHE A 58 -1.31 -3.56 4.84
N GLN A 59 -1.32 -4.89 4.99
CA GLN A 59 -2.46 -5.74 4.65
C GLN A 59 -3.71 -5.38 5.47
N ALA A 60 -3.55 -5.10 6.78
CA ALA A 60 -4.65 -4.64 7.63
C ALA A 60 -5.22 -3.29 7.16
N LEU A 61 -4.35 -2.34 6.79
CA LEU A 61 -4.78 -1.07 6.18
C LEU A 61 -5.52 -1.28 4.87
N ALA A 62 -4.97 -2.10 3.97
CA ALA A 62 -5.57 -2.39 2.66
C ALA A 62 -6.90 -3.15 2.75
N ALA A 63 -7.15 -3.88 3.83
CA ALA A 63 -8.40 -4.62 4.06
C ALA A 63 -9.52 -3.76 4.66
N HIS A 64 -9.22 -2.54 5.11
CA HIS A 64 -10.22 -1.66 5.74
C HIS A 64 -11.20 -1.11 4.69
N GLN A 65 -12.51 -1.15 4.96
CA GLN A 65 -13.58 -0.81 4.01
C GLN A 65 -13.50 0.60 3.39
N ASN A 66 -12.93 1.56 4.12
CA ASN A 66 -12.73 2.95 3.65
C ASN A 66 -11.37 3.18 2.97
N VAL A 67 -10.62 2.12 2.65
CA VAL A 67 -9.28 2.19 2.04
C VAL A 67 -9.28 1.51 0.69
N GLU A 68 -8.79 2.22 -0.32
CA GLU A 68 -8.52 1.71 -1.66
C GLU A 68 -7.03 1.78 -1.95
N VAL A 69 -6.45 0.69 -2.45
CA VAL A 69 -5.03 0.61 -2.80
C VAL A 69 -4.88 0.29 -4.28
N GLY A 70 -4.26 1.22 -5.01
CA GLY A 70 -3.77 1.04 -6.37
C GLY A 70 -2.27 0.82 -6.40
N ILE A 71 -1.81 0.03 -7.37
CA ILE A 71 -0.39 -0.17 -7.65
C ILE A 71 -0.10 0.37 -9.05
N TYR A 72 0.83 1.32 -9.15
CA TYR A 72 1.35 1.76 -10.44
C TYR A 72 2.66 1.04 -10.75
N ASN A 73 2.95 0.86 -12.04
CA ASN A 73 4.13 0.10 -12.50
C ASN A 73 4.24 -1.30 -11.87
N PRO A 74 3.19 -2.14 -11.95
CA PRO A 74 3.19 -3.46 -11.28
C PRO A 74 4.29 -4.36 -11.85
N VAL A 75 5.10 -4.96 -10.97
CA VAL A 75 6.05 -6.00 -11.35
C VAL A 75 5.37 -7.35 -11.38
N MET A 76 5.41 -8.00 -12.53
CA MET A 76 4.82 -9.31 -12.75
C MET A 76 5.89 -10.40 -12.66
N ASN A 77 5.62 -11.46 -11.89
CA ASN A 77 6.49 -12.63 -11.88
C ASN A 77 6.41 -13.31 -13.25
N ARG A 78 7.46 -13.18 -14.09
CA ARG A 78 7.58 -14.01 -15.29
C ARG A 78 7.80 -15.45 -14.86
N LYS A 79 6.83 -16.34 -15.15
CA LYS A 79 7.11 -17.78 -15.20
C LYS A 79 8.09 -18.01 -16.33
N VAL A 80 9.31 -18.43 -16.01
CA VAL A 80 10.27 -18.89 -17.03
C VAL A 80 9.66 -20.16 -17.64
N LYS A 81 9.19 -20.10 -18.89
CA LYS A 81 8.88 -21.31 -19.65
C LYS A 81 10.18 -22.09 -19.79
N GLY A 82 10.20 -23.33 -19.29
CA GLY A 82 11.35 -24.22 -19.40
C GLY A 82 11.82 -24.28 -20.86
N LYS A 83 13.13 -24.17 -21.06
CA LYS A 83 13.74 -24.38 -22.37
C LYS A 83 13.44 -25.83 -22.77
N GLU A 84 12.64 -26.04 -23.81
CA GLU A 84 12.62 -27.31 -24.52
C GLU A 84 14.01 -27.48 -25.13
N THR A 85 14.81 -28.38 -24.54
CA THR A 85 16.03 -28.91 -25.14
C THR A 85 15.65 -29.74 -26.37
N LYS A 86 16.04 -29.27 -27.54
CA LYS A 86 16.26 -30.12 -28.71
C LYS A 86 17.69 -30.66 -28.68
#